data_AF-A0A7S3Z901-F1
#
_entry.id   AF-A0A7S3Z901-F1
#
_cell.length_a   1.000
_cell.length_b   1.000
_cell.length_c   1.000
_cell.angle_alpha   90.00
_cell.angle_beta   90.00
_cell.angle_gamma   90.00
#
_symmetry.space_group_name_H-M   'P 1'
#
loop_
_entity.id
_entity.type
_entity.pdbx_description
1 polymer ?
#
loop_
_entity_poly.entity_id
_entity_poly.type
_entity_poly.pdbx_seq_one_letter_code
_entity_poly.pdbx_strand_id
1 'polypeptide(L)'
;MPNQNTPLMEQPTKLNREKEDLKEPLPEWTKDDLKDVALYGSKISPPCCKIRTILNHYGVKFSQIEGPKKDSEYKKVPVLMLNGRQVNDSFIMVKELAKILDGKALTPELIEVEETFTFGAMISLEADVADSCSDLCGCAGLLGGCLGCLLGTLSCCIACGVNIRKGKPELKDTTTYGAMLSEKLRGKKFFHGDEPGIVDVSLFGAMLPFAEAKTQALEGFLDAGMREWHEAISEIVQQKV
;
A
#
# COMPACT_ATOMS: atom_id res chain seq x y z
N MET A 1 46.50 26.00 4.67
CA MET A 1 45.80 25.08 3.76
C MET A 1 44.33 25.07 4.17
N PRO A 2 43.38 25.54 3.34
CA PRO A 2 41.99 25.52 3.72
C PRO A 2 41.37 24.13 3.55
N ASN A 3 40.60 23.81 4.57
CA ASN A 3 39.75 22.68 4.92
C ASN A 3 38.90 22.07 3.76
N GLN A 4 38.76 20.74 3.72
CA GLN A 4 37.72 20.03 2.95
C GLN A 4 37.00 18.99 3.82
N ASN A 5 36.45 19.42 4.95
CA ASN A 5 35.22 18.84 5.45
C ASN A 5 34.07 19.55 4.76
N THR A 6 33.64 19.04 3.60
CA THR A 6 32.35 19.41 3.03
C THR A 6 31.28 18.71 3.87
N PRO A 7 30.42 19.42 4.60
CA PRO A 7 29.26 18.80 5.20
C PRO A 7 28.38 18.34 4.04
N LEU A 8 27.96 17.07 4.03
CA LEU A 8 26.76 16.68 3.30
C LEU A 8 25.67 17.63 3.79
N MET A 9 25.23 18.54 2.92
CA MET A 9 24.11 19.42 3.23
C MET A 9 22.90 18.53 3.48
N GLU A 10 22.55 18.33 4.75
CA GLU A 10 21.20 17.98 5.15
C GLU A 10 20.30 19.09 4.63
N GLN A 11 19.72 18.87 3.45
CA GLN A 11 18.62 19.71 3.01
C GLN A 11 17.49 19.52 4.03
N PRO A 12 16.89 20.61 4.56
CA PRO A 12 15.75 20.49 5.46
C PRO A 12 14.71 19.61 4.77
N THR A 13 14.28 18.55 5.46
CA THR A 13 13.49 17.46 4.88
C THR A 13 12.23 18.00 4.19
N LYS A 14 12.28 18.06 2.85
CA LYS A 14 11.17 18.45 1.97
C LYS A 14 10.12 17.34 1.91
N LEU A 15 9.45 17.10 3.04
CA LEU A 15 8.47 16.02 3.21
C LEU A 15 7.03 16.53 3.03
N ASN A 16 6.15 15.66 2.58
CA ASN A 16 4.70 15.88 2.61
C ASN A 16 4.07 15.29 3.86
N ARG A 17 2.92 15.82 4.28
CA ARG A 17 2.07 15.22 5.32
C ARG A 17 1.12 14.20 4.69
N GLU A 18 0.40 13.46 5.54
CA GLU A 18 -0.63 12.53 5.09
C GLU A 18 -1.72 13.27 4.30
N LYS A 19 -2.15 12.70 3.17
CA LYS A 19 -3.09 13.29 2.20
C LYS A 19 -2.69 14.62 1.57
N GLU A 20 -1.47 15.10 1.81
CA GLU A 20 -0.94 16.30 1.16
C GLU A 20 -0.02 15.88 0.01
N ASP A 21 -0.20 16.53 -1.16
CA ASP A 21 0.73 16.41 -2.27
C ASP A 21 2.11 16.97 -1.88
N LEU A 22 3.13 16.58 -2.65
CA LEU A 22 4.48 17.12 -2.46
C LEU A 22 4.48 18.63 -2.62
N LYS A 23 5.00 19.35 -1.62
CA LYS A 23 5.17 20.81 -1.69
C LYS A 23 6.05 21.25 -2.85
N GLU A 24 7.04 20.42 -3.18
CA GLU A 24 7.89 20.59 -4.36
C GLU A 24 7.84 19.30 -5.17
N PRO A 25 7.51 19.37 -6.48
CA PRO A 25 7.45 18.18 -7.32
C PRO A 25 8.80 17.44 -7.33
N LEU A 26 8.75 16.14 -7.59
CA LEU A 26 9.96 15.40 -7.92
C LEU A 26 10.50 15.91 -9.27
N PRO A 27 11.82 15.82 -9.51
CA PRO A 27 12.34 15.99 -10.85
C PRO A 27 11.68 15.00 -11.82
N GLU A 28 11.67 15.34 -13.11
CA GLU A 28 11.21 14.46 -14.19
C GLU A 28 12.16 13.27 -14.34
N TRP A 29 12.01 12.29 -13.46
CA TRP A 29 12.77 11.06 -13.43
C TRP A 29 12.06 9.98 -14.23
N THR A 30 12.86 9.13 -14.86
CA THR A 30 12.46 7.83 -15.38
C THR A 30 12.84 6.73 -14.40
N LYS A 31 12.38 5.51 -14.65
CA LYS A 31 12.81 4.34 -13.87
C LYS A 31 14.34 4.24 -13.77
N ASP A 32 15.08 4.55 -14.84
CA ASP A 32 16.54 4.44 -14.84
C ASP A 32 17.21 5.45 -13.92
N ASP A 33 16.55 6.55 -13.57
CA ASP A 33 17.07 7.55 -12.63
C ASP A 33 16.94 7.12 -11.17
N LEU A 34 16.16 6.08 -10.87
CA LEU A 34 15.97 5.56 -9.50
C LEU A 34 17.18 4.73 -9.05
N LYS A 35 18.24 5.41 -8.58
CA LYS A 35 19.51 4.79 -8.18
C LYS A 35 19.59 4.49 -6.69
N ASP A 36 18.95 5.30 -5.86
CA ASP A 36 18.91 5.13 -4.40
C ASP A 36 17.45 5.13 -3.92
N VAL A 37 16.92 3.92 -3.68
CA VAL A 37 15.54 3.71 -3.24
C VAL A 37 15.53 2.94 -1.93
N ALA A 38 14.79 3.46 -0.95
CA ALA A 38 14.56 2.76 0.31
C ALA A 38 13.10 2.84 0.75
N LEU A 39 12.54 1.70 1.14
CA LEU A 39 11.18 1.58 1.65
C LEU A 39 11.24 1.25 3.15
N TYR A 40 10.83 2.21 3.96
CA TYR A 40 10.67 2.04 5.40
C TYR A 40 9.25 1.58 5.70
N GLY A 41 9.11 0.51 6.46
CA GLY A 41 7.81 0.00 6.84
C GLY A 41 7.85 -1.45 7.28
N SER A 42 6.68 -1.99 7.61
CA SER A 42 6.56 -3.40 7.96
C SER A 42 6.30 -4.25 6.73
N LYS A 43 6.88 -5.46 6.70
CA LYS A 43 6.68 -6.39 5.59
C LYS A 43 5.23 -6.81 5.38
N ILE A 44 4.42 -6.87 6.44
CA ILE A 44 3.04 -7.38 6.35
C ILE A 44 1.98 -6.28 6.29
N SER A 45 2.38 -5.01 6.43
CA SER A 45 1.43 -3.89 6.43
C SER A 45 0.88 -3.68 5.00
N PRO A 46 -0.45 -3.63 4.79
CA PRO A 46 -1.06 -3.45 3.46
C PRO A 46 -0.48 -2.28 2.64
N PRO A 47 -0.39 -1.03 3.16
CA PRO A 47 0.20 0.07 2.39
C PRO A 47 1.69 -0.11 2.10
N CYS A 48 2.43 -0.90 2.92
CA CYS A 48 3.83 -1.24 2.62
C CYS A 48 3.93 -2.31 1.54
N CYS A 49 3.05 -3.33 1.58
CA CYS A 49 2.97 -4.38 0.55
C CYS A 49 2.61 -3.80 -0.82
N LYS A 50 1.68 -2.85 -0.86
CA LYS A 50 1.34 -2.03 -2.04
C LYS A 50 2.58 -1.44 -2.72
N ILE A 51 3.37 -0.63 -1.99
CA ILE A 51 4.55 0.03 -2.57
C ILE A 51 5.65 -0.98 -2.91
N ARG A 52 5.86 -1.99 -2.05
CA ARG A 52 6.81 -3.09 -2.32
C ARG A 52 6.46 -3.81 -3.62
N THR A 53 5.17 -4.09 -3.85
CA THR A 53 4.69 -4.80 -5.04
C THR A 53 4.88 -3.98 -6.30
N ILE A 54 4.62 -2.67 -6.24
CA ILE A 54 4.94 -1.76 -7.35
C ILE A 54 6.45 -1.80 -7.66
N LEU A 55 7.31 -1.59 -6.66
CA LEU A 55 8.76 -1.54 -6.89
C LEU A 55 9.28 -2.85 -7.50
N ASN A 56 8.83 -4.00 -7.00
CA ASN A 56 9.18 -5.31 -7.53
C ASN A 56 8.66 -5.52 -8.96
N HIS A 57 7.39 -5.22 -9.22
CA HIS A 57 6.77 -5.42 -10.52
C HIS A 57 7.48 -4.65 -11.64
N TYR A 58 7.88 -3.40 -11.38
CA TYR A 58 8.60 -2.57 -12.35
C TYR A 58 10.12 -2.84 -12.39
N GLY A 59 10.62 -3.73 -11.53
CA GLY A 59 12.05 -4.09 -11.45
C GLY A 59 12.93 -3.00 -10.83
N VAL A 60 12.38 -2.16 -9.95
CA VAL A 60 13.12 -1.15 -9.21
C VAL A 60 13.87 -1.82 -8.06
N LYS A 61 15.18 -1.63 -8.01
CA LYS A 61 16.00 -2.11 -6.86
C LYS A 61 15.82 -1.16 -5.69
N PHE A 62 15.54 -1.70 -4.51
CA PHE A 62 15.37 -0.90 -3.29
C PHE A 62 15.85 -1.65 -2.05
N SER A 63 16.11 -0.89 -0.99
CA SER A 63 16.37 -1.42 0.35
C SER A 63 15.09 -1.43 1.18
N GLN A 64 14.68 -2.59 1.70
CA GLN A 64 13.60 -2.69 2.69
C GLN A 64 14.16 -2.46 4.09
N ILE A 65 13.61 -1.49 4.81
CA ILE A 65 14.02 -1.14 6.18
C ILE A 65 12.82 -1.34 7.10
N GLU A 66 12.98 -2.17 8.13
CA GLU A 66 11.88 -2.51 9.04
C GLU A 66 11.54 -1.33 9.97
N GLY A 67 10.24 -1.01 10.04
CA GLY A 67 9.71 0.01 10.94
C GLY A 67 9.76 1.45 10.40
N PRO A 68 9.37 2.44 11.23
CA PRO A 68 9.31 3.83 10.82
C PRO A 68 10.71 4.44 10.67
N LYS A 69 10.84 5.46 9.81
CA LYS A 69 12.07 6.24 9.67
C LYS A 69 12.28 7.10 10.93
N LYS A 70 13.30 6.77 11.73
CA LYS A 70 13.49 7.33 13.09
C LYS A 70 13.71 8.84 13.13
N ASP A 71 14.47 9.35 12.17
CA ASP A 71 14.88 10.75 11.99
C ASP A 71 13.88 11.58 11.15
N SER A 72 12.75 10.99 10.73
CA SER A 72 11.67 11.71 10.03
C SER A 72 10.66 12.31 11.01
N GLU A 73 10.15 13.51 10.74
CA GLU A 73 9.00 14.07 11.48
C GLU A 73 7.72 13.26 11.24
N TYR A 74 7.58 12.66 10.06
CA TYR A 74 6.50 11.73 9.74
C TYR A 74 6.75 10.37 10.39
N LYS A 75 5.87 9.95 11.32
CA LYS A 75 6.03 8.74 12.14
C LYS A 75 5.24 7.52 11.66
N LYS A 76 4.43 7.67 10.62
CA LYS A 76 3.66 6.56 10.02
C LYS A 76 4.50 5.82 8.97
N VAL A 77 3.99 4.69 8.51
CA VAL A 77 4.57 3.88 7.44
C VAL A 77 3.54 3.67 6.31
N PRO A 78 3.97 3.46 5.06
CA PRO A 78 5.35 3.48 4.59
C PRO A 78 5.96 4.88 4.53
N VAL A 79 7.30 4.94 4.52
CA VAL A 79 8.08 6.09 4.05
C VAL A 79 8.95 5.63 2.90
N LEU A 80 8.87 6.31 1.76
CA LEU A 80 9.63 5.98 0.56
C LEU A 80 10.70 7.05 0.34
N MET A 81 11.95 6.63 0.22
CA MET A 81 13.06 7.48 -0.20
C MET A 81 13.34 7.22 -1.68
N LEU A 82 13.39 8.29 -2.47
CA LEU A 82 13.74 8.28 -3.90
C LEU A 82 14.88 9.28 -4.13
N ASN A 83 16.10 8.79 -4.34
CA ASN A 83 17.30 9.61 -4.56
C ASN A 83 17.45 10.73 -3.50
N GLY A 84 17.31 10.37 -2.22
CA GLY A 84 17.35 11.31 -1.10
C GLY A 84 16.09 12.16 -0.87
N ARG A 85 15.07 12.07 -1.74
CA ARG A 85 13.76 12.72 -1.52
C ARG A 85 12.81 11.79 -0.77
N GLN A 86 12.26 12.28 0.34
CA GLN A 86 11.26 11.54 1.12
C GLN A 86 9.86 11.80 0.56
N VAL A 87 9.13 10.73 0.29
CA VAL A 87 7.70 10.73 -0.05
C VAL A 87 6.97 9.93 1.03
N ASN A 88 5.91 10.50 1.57
CA ASN A 88 5.04 9.90 2.58
C ASN A 88 3.66 9.63 1.98
N ASP A 89 2.87 8.80 2.67
CA ASP A 89 1.52 8.39 2.27
C ASP A 89 1.50 7.51 1.01
N SER A 90 1.04 6.28 1.15
CA SER A 90 1.03 5.32 0.04
C SER A 90 0.20 5.77 -1.17
N PHE A 91 -0.83 6.60 -0.98
CA PHE A 91 -1.62 7.16 -2.09
C PHE A 91 -0.79 8.14 -2.91
N ILE A 92 -0.09 9.05 -2.23
CA ILE A 92 0.78 10.05 -2.86
C ILE A 92 1.96 9.35 -3.54
N MET A 93 2.53 8.32 -2.91
CA MET A 93 3.59 7.52 -3.52
C MET A 93 3.16 6.90 -4.86
N VAL A 94 1.94 6.36 -4.98
CA VAL A 94 1.45 5.81 -6.26
C VAL A 94 1.33 6.91 -7.32
N LYS A 95 0.78 8.08 -6.97
CA LYS A 95 0.69 9.22 -7.91
C LYS A 95 2.05 9.64 -8.46
N GLU A 96 3.07 9.69 -7.60
CA GLU A 96 4.43 10.09 -8.01
C GLU A 96 5.15 8.97 -8.76
N LEU A 97 5.01 7.71 -8.32
CA LEU A 97 5.58 6.57 -9.01
C LEU A 97 4.95 6.36 -10.39
N ALA A 98 3.68 6.69 -10.59
CA ALA A 98 3.03 6.61 -11.91
C ALA A 98 3.77 7.48 -12.95
N LYS A 99 4.14 8.71 -12.57
CA LYS A 99 4.88 9.61 -13.45
C LYS A 99 6.25 9.03 -13.84
N ILE A 100 6.91 8.35 -12.91
CA ILE A 100 8.27 7.85 -13.08
C ILE A 100 8.31 6.50 -13.81
N LEU A 101 7.37 5.60 -13.48
CA LEU A 101 7.37 4.21 -13.91
C LEU A 101 6.50 3.96 -15.14
N ASP A 102 5.32 4.60 -15.20
CA ASP A 102 4.43 4.55 -16.38
C ASP A 102 4.71 5.71 -17.35
N GLY A 103 5.55 6.68 -16.96
CA GLY A 103 5.90 7.85 -17.76
C GLY A 103 4.77 8.88 -17.89
N LYS A 104 3.69 8.74 -17.09
CA LYS A 104 2.51 9.62 -17.15
C LYS A 104 1.84 9.75 -15.80
N ALA A 105 1.26 10.92 -15.55
CA ALA A 105 0.39 11.12 -14.39
C ALA A 105 -0.89 10.28 -14.51
N LEU A 106 -1.43 9.85 -13.37
CA LEU A 106 -2.74 9.19 -13.32
C LEU A 106 -3.84 10.12 -13.82
N THR A 107 -4.81 9.56 -14.55
CA THR A 107 -6.02 10.30 -14.93
C THR A 107 -6.91 10.51 -13.71
N PRO A 108 -7.84 11.49 -13.72
CA PRO A 108 -8.77 11.69 -12.60
C PRO A 108 -9.55 10.42 -12.20
N GLU A 109 -9.91 9.59 -13.17
CA GLU A 109 -10.62 8.32 -12.93
C GLU A 109 -9.74 7.32 -12.19
N LEU A 110 -8.46 7.21 -12.56
CA LEU A 110 -7.50 6.34 -11.89
C LEU A 110 -7.14 6.84 -10.50
N ILE A 111 -7.06 8.15 -10.31
CA ILE A 111 -6.89 8.78 -8.99
C ILE A 111 -8.08 8.41 -8.10
N GLU A 112 -9.31 8.49 -8.60
CA GLU A 112 -10.51 8.16 -7.83
C GLU A 112 -10.57 6.68 -7.44
N VAL A 113 -10.15 5.77 -8.33
CA VAL A 113 -10.02 4.32 -8.03
C VAL A 113 -9.03 4.11 -6.87
N GLU A 114 -7.84 4.67 -7.01
CA GLU A 114 -6.73 4.55 -6.06
C GLU A 114 -7.09 5.18 -4.70
N GLU A 115 -7.85 6.29 -4.71
CA GLU A 115 -8.36 6.97 -3.51
C GLU A 115 -9.46 6.16 -2.82
N THR A 116 -10.45 5.68 -3.59
CA THR A 116 -11.55 4.82 -3.11
C THR A 116 -11.00 3.57 -2.43
N PHE A 117 -9.98 2.97 -3.04
CA PHE A 117 -9.33 1.81 -2.46
C PHE A 117 -8.52 2.16 -1.22
N THR A 118 -7.60 3.13 -1.29
CA THR A 118 -6.64 3.41 -0.21
C THR A 118 -7.32 3.96 1.05
N PHE A 119 -8.29 4.87 0.90
CA PHE A 119 -8.95 5.49 2.06
C PHE A 119 -10.30 4.87 2.41
N GLY A 120 -10.78 3.93 1.60
CA GLY A 120 -12.03 3.21 1.80
C GLY A 120 -11.79 1.71 1.95
N ALA A 121 -11.67 1.01 0.81
CA ALA A 121 -11.64 -0.46 0.76
C ALA A 121 -10.56 -1.08 1.66
N MET A 122 -9.33 -0.58 1.62
CA MET A 122 -8.20 -1.10 2.41
C MET A 122 -8.46 -0.96 3.92
N ILE A 123 -9.02 0.18 4.34
CA ILE A 123 -9.37 0.43 5.74
C ILE A 123 -10.55 -0.45 6.17
N SER A 124 -11.49 -0.69 5.25
CA SER A 124 -12.63 -1.59 5.49
C SER A 124 -12.18 -3.04 5.65
N LEU A 125 -11.24 -3.50 4.81
CA LEU A 125 -10.60 -4.81 4.93
C LEU A 125 -9.91 -4.96 6.29
N GLU A 126 -9.09 -3.98 6.70
CA GLU A 126 -8.46 -3.99 8.02
C GLU A 126 -9.49 -4.02 9.16
N ALA A 127 -10.59 -3.28 9.02
CA ALA A 127 -11.67 -3.24 10.01
C ALA A 127 -12.40 -4.59 10.13
N ASP A 128 -12.74 -5.22 9.01
CA ASP A 128 -13.45 -6.51 9.00
C ASP A 128 -12.55 -7.66 9.49
N VAL A 129 -11.26 -7.62 9.16
CA VAL A 129 -10.26 -8.54 9.72
C VAL A 129 -10.15 -8.36 11.23
N ALA A 130 -10.13 -7.13 11.73
CA ALA A 130 -10.04 -6.86 13.16
C ALA A 130 -11.28 -7.32 13.94
N ASP A 131 -12.46 -7.34 13.30
CA ASP A 131 -13.73 -7.78 13.90
C ASP A 131 -13.95 -9.31 13.80
N SER A 132 -13.10 -10.02 13.06
CA SER A 132 -13.19 -11.47 12.84
C SER A 132 -12.06 -12.23 13.54
N CYS A 133 -12.41 -13.07 14.51
CA CYS A 133 -11.43 -13.90 15.22
C CYS A 133 -10.62 -14.81 14.30
N SER A 134 -11.25 -15.39 13.27
CA SER A 134 -10.57 -16.29 12.33
C SER A 134 -9.60 -15.53 11.43
N ASP A 135 -10.02 -14.38 10.91
CA ASP A 135 -9.20 -13.59 10.00
C ASP A 135 -8.03 -12.97 10.75
N LEU A 136 -8.26 -12.47 11.96
CA LEU A 136 -7.21 -11.95 12.82
C LEU A 136 -6.18 -13.03 13.20
N CYS A 137 -6.64 -14.25 13.46
CA CYS A 137 -5.75 -15.38 13.73
C CYS A 137 -4.90 -15.74 12.50
N GLY A 138 -5.50 -15.76 11.30
CA GLY A 138 -4.79 -15.95 10.04
C GLY A 138 -3.70 -14.89 9.82
N CYS A 139 -4.04 -13.61 10.00
CA CYS A 139 -3.10 -12.50 9.91
C CYS A 139 -1.99 -12.56 10.97
N ALA A 140 -2.31 -12.97 12.20
CA ALA A 140 -1.30 -13.19 13.24
C ALA A 140 -0.29 -14.28 12.85
N GLY A 141 -0.73 -15.29 12.10
CA GLY A 141 0.13 -16.31 11.52
C GLY A 141 1.24 -15.76 10.62
N LEU A 142 0.98 -14.66 9.89
CA LEU A 142 1.96 -14.01 9.00
C LEU A 142 3.14 -13.38 9.75
N LEU A 143 2.93 -12.97 11.01
CA LEU A 143 4.03 -12.50 11.85
C LEU A 143 5.00 -13.62 12.23
N GLY A 144 4.50 -14.86 12.28
CA GLY A 144 5.27 -16.03 12.69
C GLY A 144 5.80 -15.95 14.12
N GLY A 145 6.55 -17.00 14.49
CA GLY A 145 7.22 -17.10 15.79
C GLY A 145 6.28 -16.99 17.00
N CYS A 146 6.87 -16.76 18.17
CA CYS A 146 6.12 -16.67 19.43
C CYS A 146 5.13 -15.51 19.46
N LEU A 147 5.44 -14.39 18.77
CA LEU A 147 4.56 -13.24 18.71
C LEU A 147 3.28 -13.56 17.92
N GLY A 148 3.41 -14.18 16.74
CA GLY A 148 2.27 -14.62 15.94
C GLY A 148 1.41 -15.64 16.69
N CYS A 149 2.02 -16.63 17.35
CA CYS A 149 1.28 -17.59 18.18
C CYS A 149 0.50 -16.90 19.31
N LEU A 150 1.13 -15.97 20.03
CA LEU A 150 0.47 -15.25 21.12
C LEU A 150 -0.73 -14.43 20.59
N LEU A 151 -0.53 -13.66 19.52
CA LEU A 151 -1.60 -12.85 18.93
C LEU A 151 -2.73 -13.72 18.37
N GLY A 152 -2.41 -14.87 17.76
CA GLY A 152 -3.38 -15.87 17.32
C GLY A 152 -4.23 -16.39 18.48
N THR A 153 -3.61 -16.79 19.60
CA THR A 153 -4.35 -17.27 20.79
C THR A 153 -5.23 -16.19 21.43
N LEU A 154 -4.85 -14.93 21.34
CA LEU A 154 -5.59 -13.79 21.88
C LEU A 154 -6.55 -13.17 20.87
N SER A 155 -6.71 -13.73 19.67
CA SER A 155 -7.48 -13.11 18.59
C SER A 155 -8.93 -12.83 19.00
N CYS A 156 -9.59 -13.74 19.74
CA CYS A 156 -10.94 -13.48 20.26
C CYS A 156 -11.00 -12.28 21.21
N CYS A 157 -10.00 -12.13 22.09
CA CYS A 157 -9.94 -11.00 23.02
C CYS A 157 -9.63 -9.69 22.30
N ILE A 158 -8.74 -9.73 21.30
CA ILE A 158 -8.37 -8.55 20.50
C ILE A 158 -9.58 -8.11 19.66
N ALA A 159 -10.27 -9.03 18.99
CA ALA A 159 -11.45 -8.72 18.19
C ALA A 159 -12.57 -8.07 19.03
N CYS A 160 -12.81 -8.55 20.25
CA CYS A 160 -13.77 -7.90 21.15
C CYS A 160 -13.35 -6.49 21.62
N GLY A 161 -12.03 -6.20 21.63
CA GLY A 161 -11.48 -4.95 22.15
C GLY A 161 -11.16 -3.89 21.09
N VAL A 162 -10.97 -4.30 19.84
CA VAL A 162 -10.59 -3.44 18.72
C VAL A 162 -11.80 -3.24 17.82
N ASN A 163 -12.32 -2.01 17.78
CA ASN A 163 -13.38 -1.64 16.85
C ASN A 163 -12.93 -0.45 16.01
N ILE A 164 -12.34 -0.74 14.84
CA ILE A 164 -11.87 0.28 13.90
C ILE A 164 -13.04 1.11 13.38
N ARG A 165 -14.20 0.48 13.13
CA ARG A 165 -15.42 1.13 12.61
C ARG A 165 -15.98 2.18 13.57
N LYS A 166 -15.81 2.02 14.88
CA LYS A 166 -16.25 3.01 15.89
C LYS A 166 -15.60 4.38 15.70
N GLY A 167 -14.37 4.42 15.18
CA GLY A 167 -13.67 5.67 14.87
C GLY A 167 -13.98 6.25 13.49
N LYS A 168 -14.75 5.52 12.66
CA LYS A 168 -15.02 5.84 11.24
C LYS A 168 -16.45 5.40 10.86
N PRO A 169 -17.49 6.03 11.41
CA PRO A 169 -18.89 5.64 11.19
C PRO A 169 -19.32 5.71 9.71
N GLU A 170 -18.64 6.50 8.89
CA GLU A 170 -18.85 6.63 7.45
C GLU A 170 -18.23 5.50 6.61
N LEU A 171 -17.38 4.66 7.23
CA LEU A 171 -16.69 3.57 6.55
C LEU A 171 -17.69 2.49 6.17
N LYS A 172 -17.88 2.30 4.87
CA LYS A 172 -18.74 1.24 4.31
C LYS A 172 -18.11 -0.13 4.55
N ASP A 173 -18.90 -1.20 4.44
CA ASP A 173 -18.38 -2.56 4.51
C ASP A 173 -17.52 -2.91 3.27
N THR A 174 -16.73 -3.96 3.40
CA THR A 174 -15.79 -4.36 2.35
C THR A 174 -16.51 -4.79 1.06
N THR A 175 -17.68 -5.42 1.14
CA THR A 175 -18.44 -5.85 -0.05
C THR A 175 -18.95 -4.66 -0.84
N THR A 176 -19.39 -3.60 -0.15
CA THR A 176 -19.79 -2.35 -0.78
C THR A 176 -18.62 -1.70 -1.53
N TYR A 177 -17.42 -1.70 -0.96
CA TYR A 177 -16.24 -1.19 -1.67
C TYR A 177 -15.85 -2.06 -2.86
N GLY A 178 -15.97 -3.39 -2.76
CA GLY A 178 -15.78 -4.30 -3.90
C GLY A 178 -16.73 -3.97 -5.06
N ALA A 179 -18.02 -3.80 -4.76
CA ALA A 179 -19.02 -3.42 -5.77
C ALA A 179 -18.74 -2.05 -6.39
N MET A 180 -18.34 -1.05 -5.60
CA MET A 180 -17.96 0.28 -6.09
C MET A 180 -16.76 0.20 -7.06
N LEU A 181 -15.75 -0.61 -6.74
CA LEU A 181 -14.59 -0.79 -7.60
C LEU A 181 -14.91 -1.61 -8.86
N SER A 182 -15.77 -2.62 -8.74
CA SER A 182 -16.28 -3.39 -9.89
C SER A 182 -17.04 -2.48 -10.87
N GLU A 183 -17.85 -1.55 -10.36
CA GLU A 183 -18.54 -0.55 -11.18
C GLU A 183 -17.52 0.36 -11.90
N LYS A 184 -16.46 0.81 -11.22
CA LYS A 184 -15.40 1.63 -11.82
C LYS A 184 -14.57 0.87 -12.86
N LEU A 185 -14.37 -0.43 -12.67
CA LEU A 185 -13.71 -1.31 -13.64
C LEU A 185 -14.52 -1.40 -14.94
N ARG A 186 -15.87 -1.28 -14.85
CA ARG A 186 -16.80 -1.29 -16.00
C ARG A 186 -16.63 -2.53 -16.90
N GLY A 187 -16.29 -3.67 -16.31
CA GLY A 187 -16.04 -4.92 -17.04
C GLY A 187 -14.77 -4.92 -17.90
N LYS A 188 -13.89 -3.92 -17.76
CA LYS A 188 -12.54 -3.98 -18.32
C LYS A 188 -11.74 -5.08 -17.62
N LYS A 189 -10.72 -5.60 -18.29
CA LYS A 189 -9.80 -6.57 -17.69
C LYS A 189 -9.01 -5.96 -16.54
N PHE A 190 -8.52 -4.73 -16.72
CA PHE A 190 -7.77 -3.95 -15.74
C PHE A 190 -8.27 -2.50 -15.70
N PHE A 191 -8.00 -1.77 -14.62
CA PHE A 191 -8.33 -0.35 -14.53
C PHE A 191 -7.62 0.47 -15.62
N HIS A 192 -6.42 0.04 -16.03
CA HIS A 192 -5.66 0.63 -17.14
C HIS A 192 -6.07 0.17 -18.54
N GLY A 193 -7.06 -0.74 -18.66
CA GLY A 193 -7.54 -1.27 -19.93
C GLY A 193 -7.22 -2.75 -20.09
N ASP A 194 -6.53 -3.11 -21.17
CA ASP A 194 -6.25 -4.51 -21.53
C ASP A 194 -5.03 -5.09 -20.81
N GLU A 195 -4.12 -4.22 -20.37
CA GLU A 195 -2.92 -4.54 -19.59
C GLU A 195 -2.99 -3.86 -18.21
N PRO A 196 -2.44 -4.47 -17.14
CA PRO A 196 -2.42 -3.84 -15.83
C PRO A 196 -1.46 -2.65 -15.82
N GLY A 197 -1.81 -1.59 -15.10
CA GLY A 197 -0.90 -0.49 -14.81
C GLY A 197 -0.70 -0.33 -13.31
N ILE A 198 -0.05 0.77 -12.91
CA ILE A 198 0.40 0.94 -11.52
C ILE A 198 -0.72 0.89 -10.47
N VAL A 199 -1.94 1.36 -10.79
CA VAL A 199 -3.11 1.27 -9.89
C VAL A 199 -3.57 -0.18 -9.71
N ASP A 200 -3.55 -0.99 -10.77
CA ASP A 200 -3.89 -2.40 -10.67
C ASP A 200 -2.90 -3.12 -9.72
N VAL A 201 -1.60 -2.88 -9.93
CA VAL A 201 -0.52 -3.45 -9.11
C VAL A 201 -0.55 -2.92 -7.67
N SER A 202 -0.90 -1.66 -7.48
CA SER A 202 -1.12 -1.01 -6.19
C SER A 202 -2.20 -1.73 -5.37
N LEU A 203 -3.39 -1.83 -5.94
CA LEU A 203 -4.56 -2.46 -5.31
C LEU A 203 -4.26 -3.91 -4.95
N PHE A 204 -3.73 -4.68 -5.91
CA PHE A 204 -3.38 -6.08 -5.69
C PHE A 204 -2.31 -6.25 -4.62
N GLY A 205 -1.25 -5.44 -4.66
CA GLY A 205 -0.17 -5.47 -3.69
C GLY A 205 -0.63 -5.21 -2.25
N ALA A 206 -1.62 -4.33 -2.07
CA ALA A 206 -2.22 -4.07 -0.77
C ALA A 206 -3.05 -5.25 -0.25
N MET A 207 -3.60 -6.08 -1.15
CA MET A 207 -4.43 -7.23 -0.80
C MET A 207 -3.62 -8.46 -0.40
N LEU A 208 -2.33 -8.52 -0.76
CA LEU A 208 -1.49 -9.71 -0.53
C LEU A 208 -1.50 -10.24 0.92
N PRO A 209 -1.40 -9.41 1.98
CA PRO A 209 -1.50 -9.90 3.36
C PRO A 209 -2.82 -10.59 3.66
N PHE A 210 -3.93 -10.06 3.16
CA PHE A 210 -5.25 -10.65 3.36
C PHE A 210 -5.41 -11.96 2.58
N ALA A 211 -4.86 -12.01 1.36
CA ALA A 211 -4.87 -13.21 0.52
C ALA A 211 -4.03 -14.33 1.14
N GLU A 212 -2.83 -14.02 1.62
CA GLU A 212 -1.94 -15.00 2.24
C GLU A 212 -2.50 -15.54 3.57
N ALA A 213 -3.17 -14.66 4.33
CA ALA A 213 -3.92 -15.03 5.54
C ALA A 213 -5.27 -15.72 5.26
N LYS A 214 -5.74 -15.76 4.00
CA LYS A 214 -7.02 -16.34 3.56
C LYS A 214 -8.22 -15.76 4.32
N THR A 215 -8.26 -14.43 4.45
CA THR A 215 -9.29 -13.76 5.23
C THR A 215 -10.65 -13.82 4.54
N GLN A 216 -11.73 -14.00 5.31
CA GLN A 216 -13.09 -13.91 4.80
C GLN A 216 -13.43 -12.49 4.34
N ALA A 217 -12.83 -11.47 4.96
CA ALA A 217 -12.96 -10.09 4.52
C ALA A 217 -12.53 -9.91 3.04
N LEU A 218 -11.40 -10.48 2.64
CA LEU A 218 -10.97 -10.41 1.23
C LEU A 218 -11.90 -11.23 0.33
N GLU A 219 -12.33 -12.42 0.73
CA GLU A 219 -13.27 -13.21 -0.09
C GLU A 219 -14.57 -12.44 -0.34
N GLY A 220 -15.11 -11.76 0.67
CA GLY A 220 -16.28 -10.89 0.50
C GLY A 220 -16.04 -9.71 -0.45
N PHE A 221 -14.84 -9.11 -0.42
CA PHE A 221 -14.44 -8.09 -1.39
C PHE A 221 -14.45 -8.64 -2.82
N LEU A 222 -13.85 -9.83 -3.01
CA LEU A 222 -13.68 -10.46 -4.32
C LEU A 222 -15.03 -10.92 -4.89
N ASP A 223 -15.89 -11.52 -4.06
CA ASP A 223 -17.23 -11.95 -4.44
C ASP A 223 -18.16 -10.79 -4.80
N ALA A 224 -17.83 -9.56 -4.40
CA ALA A 224 -18.53 -8.34 -4.80
C ALA A 224 -18.12 -7.82 -6.20
N GLY A 225 -17.67 -8.70 -7.10
CA GLY A 225 -17.39 -8.40 -8.51
C GLY A 225 -15.92 -8.13 -8.85
N MET A 226 -15.00 -8.29 -7.89
CA MET A 226 -13.57 -8.04 -8.10
C MET A 226 -12.75 -9.31 -8.37
N ARG A 227 -13.36 -10.49 -8.27
CA ARG A 227 -12.68 -11.79 -8.39
C ARG A 227 -11.96 -11.99 -9.72
N GLU A 228 -12.64 -11.75 -10.85
CA GLU A 228 -12.06 -11.95 -12.19
C GLU A 228 -10.83 -11.06 -12.42
N TRP A 229 -10.91 -9.78 -12.01
CA TRP A 229 -9.79 -8.84 -12.06
C TRP A 229 -8.62 -9.32 -11.18
N HIS A 230 -8.92 -9.76 -9.95
CA HIS A 230 -7.91 -10.23 -9.01
C HIS A 230 -7.18 -11.48 -9.51
N GLU A 231 -7.92 -12.43 -10.08
CA GLU A 231 -7.35 -13.62 -10.69
C GLU A 231 -6.47 -13.25 -11.88
N ALA A 232 -6.95 -12.40 -12.79
CA ALA A 232 -6.20 -11.94 -13.95
C ALA A 232 -4.89 -11.24 -13.59
N ILE A 233 -4.88 -10.38 -12.56
CA ILE A 233 -3.64 -9.69 -12.15
C ILE A 233 -2.70 -10.63 -11.39
N SER A 234 -3.21 -11.62 -10.66
CA SER A 234 -2.39 -12.57 -9.90
C SER A 234 -1.51 -13.46 -10.79
N GLU A 235 -1.91 -13.69 -12.04
CA GLU A 235 -1.11 -14.40 -13.04
C GLU A 235 0.11 -13.59 -13.49
N ILE A 236 -0.01 -12.26 -13.45
CA ILE A 236 1.00 -11.30 -13.91
C ILE A 236 1.93 -10.90 -12.75
N VAL A 237 1.34 -10.59 -11.59
CA VAL A 237 2.07 -10.12 -10.40
C VAL A 237 2.32 -11.31 -9.47
N GLN A 238 3.41 -12.01 -9.71
CA GLN A 238 3.79 -13.17 -8.89
C GLN A 238 4.59 -12.76 -7.66
N GLN A 239 3.87 -12.28 -6.63
CA GLN A 239 4.48 -11.85 -5.37
C GLN A 239 3.73 -12.41 -4.16
N LYS A 240 4.48 -12.74 -3.11
CA LYS A 240 3.98 -13.11 -1.77
C LYS A 240 4.44 -12.09 -0.74
N VAL A 241 3.80 -12.08 0.44
CA VAL A 241 4.10 -11.11 1.50
C VAL A 241 5.46 -11.37 2.12
#